data_AF-Q757Y9-F1
#
_entry.id   AF-Q757Y9-F1
#
_cell.length_a   1.000
_cell.length_b   1.000
_cell.length_c   1.000
_cell.angle_alpha   90.00
_cell.angle_beta   90.00
_cell.angle_gamma   90.00
#
_symmetry.space_group_name_H-M   'P 1'
#
loop_
_entity.id
_entity.type
_entity.pdbx_description
1 polymer ?
#
loop_
_entity_poly.entity_id
_entity_poly.type
_entity_poly.pdbx_seq_one_letter_code
_entity_poly.pdbx_strand_id
1 'polypeptide(L)'
;MNQDKFPGDPCGDEAQPCLCYCAGCCNIQAYRVYFVRLFITGFVLPVCWLLNILLYLYVCWWIPHDIIFPGVKADSSLQDPEKSADFTGAAKAALDRPSSEEPWDTSTVRDTLPADDTSRISPENAGQAHLKAIAASTIECHYRCRRIYLKWLARSLICIVGYAAAAIALVAVLSSQKAAAAAGNTLLTSP
;
A
#
# COMPACT_ATOMS: atom_id res chain seq x y z
N MET A 1 -22.41 4.33 -34.49
CA MET A 1 -21.44 5.26 -33.89
C MET A 1 -21.29 4.87 -32.43
N ASN A 2 -20.20 4.14 -32.14
CA ASN A 2 -19.89 3.62 -30.82
C ASN A 2 -19.44 4.78 -29.92
N GLN A 3 -20.04 4.90 -28.75
CA GLN A 3 -19.50 5.70 -27.66
C GLN A 3 -18.37 4.89 -27.03
N ASP A 4 -17.14 5.36 -27.19
CA ASP A 4 -15.98 4.91 -26.44
C ASP A 4 -16.17 5.30 -24.97
N LYS A 5 -16.92 4.46 -24.26
CA LYS A 5 -17.05 4.49 -22.81
C LYS A 5 -15.75 3.91 -22.28
N PHE A 6 -14.77 4.76 -21.97
CA PHE A 6 -13.61 4.36 -21.19
C PHE A 6 -14.11 3.58 -19.96
N PRO A 7 -13.65 2.34 -19.74
CA PRO A 7 -14.05 1.57 -18.58
C PRO A 7 -13.79 2.42 -17.34
N GLY A 8 -14.85 2.60 -16.54
CA GLY A 8 -14.87 3.51 -15.40
C GLY A 8 -13.61 3.36 -14.58
N ASP A 9 -12.91 4.48 -14.40
CA ASP A 9 -11.68 4.56 -13.64
C ASP A 9 -11.97 4.01 -12.23
N PRO A 10 -11.41 2.85 -11.85
CA PRO A 10 -11.75 2.17 -10.59
C PRO A 10 -11.32 2.98 -9.34
N CYS A 11 -10.73 4.16 -9.53
CA CYS A 11 -10.36 5.12 -8.51
C CYS A 11 -11.43 6.20 -8.22
N GLY A 12 -12.55 6.24 -8.96
CA GLY A 12 -13.58 7.26 -8.75
C GLY A 12 -14.50 6.95 -7.57
N ASP A 13 -14.25 7.60 -6.42
CA ASP A 13 -15.26 8.32 -5.60
C ASP A 13 -15.00 8.35 -4.08
N GLU A 14 -13.96 7.70 -3.56
CA GLU A 14 -13.47 7.92 -2.19
C GLU A 14 -12.11 8.61 -2.18
N ALA A 15 -12.11 9.88 -2.57
CA ALA A 15 -10.93 10.73 -2.68
C ALA A 15 -10.48 11.31 -1.31
N GLN A 16 -9.39 10.77 -0.74
CA GLN A 16 -8.42 11.51 0.08
C GLN A 16 -7.06 10.79 0.12
N PRO A 17 -5.92 11.50 0.33
CA PRO A 17 -4.95 11.81 -0.70
C PRO A 17 -3.78 10.82 -0.71
N CYS A 18 -3.92 9.71 -1.43
CA CYS A 18 -2.74 9.09 -2.03
C CYS A 18 -2.60 9.65 -3.44
N LEU A 19 -1.84 10.74 -3.59
CA LEU A 19 -1.53 11.42 -4.86
C LEU A 19 -0.78 10.55 -5.89
N CYS A 20 -0.58 9.24 -5.61
CA CYS A 20 0.10 8.35 -6.55
C CYS A 20 -0.91 7.70 -7.51
N TYR A 21 -0.88 8.13 -8.76
CA TYR A 21 -1.57 7.47 -9.88
C TYR A 21 -0.74 6.34 -10.51
N CYS A 22 0.24 5.84 -9.79
CA CYS A 22 1.08 4.75 -10.24
C CYS A 22 0.29 3.42 -10.27
N ALA A 23 0.45 2.65 -11.35
CA ALA A 23 -0.25 1.36 -11.53
C ALA A 23 -0.06 0.41 -10.34
N GLY A 24 1.12 0.42 -9.71
CA GLY A 24 1.40 -0.36 -8.50
C GLY A 24 0.48 0.01 -7.33
N CYS A 25 0.34 1.30 -7.00
CA CYS A 25 -0.52 1.74 -5.88
C CYS A 25 -2.01 1.59 -6.19
N CYS A 26 -2.44 1.81 -7.44
CA CYS A 26 -3.83 1.55 -7.80
C CYS A 26 -4.18 0.06 -7.65
N ASN A 27 -3.31 -0.82 -8.15
CA ASN A 27 -3.50 -2.27 -7.99
C ASN A 27 -3.45 -2.70 -6.52
N ILE A 28 -2.52 -2.18 -5.72
CA ILE A 28 -2.42 -2.55 -4.31
C ILE A 28 -3.71 -2.20 -3.55
N GLN A 29 -4.32 -1.05 -3.88
CA GLN A 29 -5.59 -0.63 -3.30
C GLN A 29 -6.73 -1.55 -3.71
N ALA A 30 -6.79 -1.95 -4.99
CA ALA A 30 -7.76 -2.93 -5.48
C ALA A 30 -7.63 -4.30 -4.79
N TYR A 31 -6.39 -4.73 -4.50
CA TYR A 31 -6.12 -6.01 -3.84
C TYR A 31 -6.23 -5.97 -2.30
N ARG A 32 -6.43 -4.79 -1.68
CA ARG A 32 -6.45 -4.63 -0.21
C ARG A 32 -7.42 -5.62 0.47
N VAL A 33 -8.61 -5.78 -0.08
CA VAL A 33 -9.64 -6.68 0.46
C VAL A 33 -9.19 -8.15 0.37
N TYR A 34 -8.50 -8.53 -0.69
CA TYR A 34 -7.98 -9.88 -0.89
C TYR A 34 -6.88 -10.23 0.11
N PHE A 35 -5.98 -9.29 0.45
CA PHE A 35 -4.96 -9.53 1.48
C PHE A 35 -5.56 -9.91 2.84
N VAL A 36 -6.59 -9.18 3.27
CA VAL A 36 -7.28 -9.44 4.53
C VAL A 36 -8.05 -10.76 4.47
N ARG A 37 -8.79 -11.01 3.38
CA ARG A 37 -9.55 -12.24 3.20
C ARG A 37 -8.64 -13.48 3.15
N LEU A 38 -7.57 -13.47 2.36
CA LEU A 38 -6.61 -14.57 2.28
C LEU A 38 -5.93 -14.83 3.62
N PHE A 39 -5.61 -13.77 4.37
CA PHE A 39 -5.03 -13.90 5.70
C PHE A 39 -5.98 -14.63 6.68
N ILE A 40 -7.25 -14.25 6.71
CA ILE A 40 -8.26 -14.89 7.58
C ILE A 40 -8.54 -16.33 7.14
N THR A 41 -8.73 -16.57 5.84
CA THR A 41 -8.92 -17.93 5.30
C THR A 41 -7.73 -18.84 5.59
N GLY A 42 -6.53 -18.28 5.74
CA GLY A 42 -5.31 -18.99 6.08
C GLY A 42 -5.36 -19.79 7.39
N PHE A 43 -6.20 -19.39 8.34
CA PHE A 43 -6.39 -20.16 9.58
C PHE A 43 -7.04 -21.53 9.34
N VAL A 44 -7.86 -21.66 8.30
CA VAL A 44 -8.47 -22.93 7.89
C VAL A 44 -7.58 -23.63 6.87
N LEU A 45 -7.00 -22.88 5.93
CA LEU A 45 -6.18 -23.41 4.85
C LEU A 45 -4.82 -22.68 4.78
N PRO A 46 -3.72 -23.23 5.35
CA PRO A 46 -2.43 -22.53 5.45
C PRO A 46 -1.83 -22.13 4.11
N VAL A 47 -2.23 -22.78 3.00
CA VAL A 47 -1.86 -22.42 1.64
C VAL A 47 -2.30 -20.99 1.29
N CYS A 48 -3.39 -20.48 1.87
CA CYS A 48 -3.81 -19.09 1.65
C CYS A 48 -2.81 -18.06 2.17
N TRP A 49 -2.03 -18.36 3.23
CA TRP A 49 -0.95 -17.47 3.66
C TRP A 49 0.20 -17.44 2.65
N LEU A 50 0.50 -18.56 2.00
CA LEU A 50 1.49 -18.60 0.91
C LEU A 50 1.01 -17.79 -0.30
N LEU A 51 -0.27 -17.93 -0.67
CA LEU A 51 -0.88 -17.10 -1.72
C LEU A 51 -0.84 -15.60 -1.35
N ASN A 52 -1.03 -15.27 -0.08
CA ASN A 52 -0.93 -13.89 0.40
C ASN A 52 0.49 -13.32 0.24
N ILE A 53 1.52 -14.13 0.53
CA ILE A 53 2.93 -13.79 0.29
C ILE A 53 3.18 -13.62 -1.21
N LEU A 54 2.72 -14.56 -2.04
CA LEU A 54 2.89 -14.50 -3.49
C LEU A 54 2.20 -13.27 -4.08
N LEU A 55 1.01 -12.91 -3.61
CA LEU A 55 0.29 -11.71 -4.03
C LEU A 55 1.08 -10.43 -3.67
N TYR A 56 1.68 -10.39 -2.47
CA TYR A 56 2.58 -9.29 -2.11
C TYR A 56 3.79 -9.19 -3.05
N LEU A 57 4.48 -10.31 -3.30
CA LEU A 57 5.65 -10.32 -4.19
C LEU A 57 5.26 -9.95 -5.63
N TYR A 58 4.11 -10.43 -6.10
CA TYR A 58 3.56 -10.09 -7.40
C TYR A 58 3.33 -8.58 -7.54
N VAL A 59 2.60 -7.97 -6.59
CA VAL A 59 2.32 -6.53 -6.67
C VAL A 59 3.59 -5.68 -6.50
N CYS A 60 4.52 -6.09 -5.64
CA CYS A 60 5.72 -5.29 -5.37
C CYS A 60 6.86 -5.46 -6.38
N TRP A 61 7.02 -6.63 -7.01
CA TRP A 61 8.13 -6.89 -7.95
C TRP A 61 7.69 -7.05 -9.39
N TRP A 62 6.48 -7.54 -9.64
CA TRP A 62 6.06 -7.86 -11.01
C TRP A 62 5.42 -6.66 -11.72
N ILE A 63 4.72 -5.81 -10.97
CA ILE A 63 4.06 -4.63 -11.55
C ILE A 63 5.11 -3.51 -11.66
N PRO A 64 5.40 -3.01 -12.88
CA PRO A 64 6.33 -1.90 -13.03
C PRO A 64 5.78 -0.65 -12.32
N HIS A 65 6.62 0.02 -11.54
CA HIS A 65 6.29 1.23 -10.81
C HIS A 65 6.71 2.46 -11.62
N ASP A 66 6.35 2.48 -12.90
CA ASP A 66 6.65 3.61 -13.75
C ASP A 66 5.80 4.80 -13.31
N ILE A 67 6.47 5.87 -12.89
CA ILE A 67 5.82 7.11 -12.48
C ILE A 67 5.39 7.81 -13.76
N ILE A 68 4.11 7.62 -14.12
CA ILE A 68 3.49 8.43 -15.17
C ILE A 68 3.24 9.80 -14.56
N PHE A 69 4.15 10.73 -14.82
CA PHE A 69 3.86 12.14 -14.57
C PHE A 69 2.72 12.50 -15.53
N PRO A 70 1.52 12.86 -15.03
CA PRO A 70 0.44 13.33 -15.89
C PRO A 70 1.03 14.49 -16.66
N GLY A 71 1.21 14.29 -17.97
CA GLY A 71 2.04 15.14 -18.79
C GLY A 71 1.66 16.57 -18.50
N VAL A 72 2.58 17.30 -17.87
CA VAL A 72 2.52 18.76 -17.85
C VAL A 72 2.57 19.08 -19.32
N LYS A 73 1.41 19.23 -19.96
CA LYS A 73 1.32 19.76 -21.31
C LYS A 73 2.12 21.02 -21.20
N ALA A 74 3.26 21.06 -21.87
CA ALA A 74 4.04 22.27 -21.98
C ALA A 74 3.08 23.25 -22.62
N ASP A 75 2.47 24.08 -21.78
CA ASP A 75 1.40 24.96 -22.18
C ASP A 75 1.99 25.79 -23.31
N SER A 76 1.53 25.48 -24.51
CA SER A 76 1.90 26.19 -25.73
C SER A 76 1.37 27.64 -25.68
N SER A 77 0.72 28.03 -24.57
CA SER A 77 0.19 29.35 -24.27
C SER A 77 1.21 30.30 -23.62
N LEU A 78 2.45 29.87 -23.35
CA LEU A 78 3.53 30.78 -22.92
C LEU A 78 3.99 31.77 -24.02
N GLN A 79 3.30 31.83 -25.16
CA GLN A 79 3.52 32.84 -26.21
C GLN A 79 2.53 34.03 -26.19
N ASP A 80 1.56 34.11 -25.28
CA ASP A 80 0.70 35.31 -25.14
C ASP A 80 0.95 36.06 -23.82
N PRO A 81 1.95 36.96 -23.75
CA PRO A 81 2.30 37.70 -22.54
C PRO A 81 1.32 38.81 -22.12
N GLU A 82 0.15 38.97 -22.73
CA GLU A 82 -0.70 40.18 -22.53
C GLU A 82 -2.01 40.00 -21.75
N LYS A 83 -2.29 38.85 -21.14
CA LYS A 83 -3.58 38.68 -20.43
C LYS A 83 -3.45 38.08 -19.03
N SER A 84 -2.69 38.74 -18.15
CA SER A 84 -2.68 38.45 -16.72
C SER A 84 -3.23 39.64 -15.90
N ALA A 85 -4.52 39.55 -15.58
CA ALA A 85 -5.13 40.25 -14.46
C ALA A 85 -6.26 39.36 -13.91
N ASP A 86 -6.32 39.24 -12.59
CA ASP A 86 -7.35 38.58 -11.79
C ASP A 86 -7.44 37.05 -11.82
N PHE A 87 -6.48 36.37 -11.19
CA PHE A 87 -6.76 35.11 -10.50
C PHE A 87 -6.11 35.09 -9.11
N THR A 88 -6.70 35.88 -8.21
CA THR A 88 -6.39 35.83 -6.78
C THR A 88 -7.69 35.56 -6.03
N GLY A 89 -8.08 34.29 -5.88
CA GLY A 89 -9.19 33.95 -5.00
C GLY A 89 -9.85 32.61 -5.26
N ALA A 90 -9.21 31.49 -4.89
CA ALA A 90 -9.92 30.22 -4.71
C ALA A 90 -9.16 29.16 -3.88
N ALA A 91 -8.26 29.54 -2.97
CA ALA A 91 -7.47 28.57 -2.19
C ALA A 91 -7.68 28.66 -0.67
N LYS A 92 -8.84 29.12 -0.20
CA LYS A 92 -9.10 29.30 1.25
C LYS A 92 -10.48 28.83 1.73
N ALA A 93 -10.96 27.69 1.24
CA ALA A 93 -12.20 27.10 1.75
C ALA A 93 -12.21 25.57 1.65
N ALA A 94 -11.32 24.90 2.40
CA ALA A 94 -11.43 23.46 2.63
C ALA A 94 -10.60 23.04 3.86
N LEU A 95 -10.95 23.50 5.06
CA LEU A 95 -10.45 22.87 6.28
C LEU A 95 -11.39 23.09 7.48
N ASP A 96 -12.60 22.53 7.38
CA ASP A 96 -13.41 22.18 8.55
C ASP A 96 -14.18 20.91 8.18
N ARG A 97 -13.48 19.77 8.17
CA ARG A 97 -14.11 18.45 8.04
C ARG A 97 -13.93 17.72 9.37
N PRO A 98 -15.04 17.25 9.99
CA PRO A 98 -14.96 16.52 11.25
C PRO A 98 -14.17 15.21 11.05
N SER A 99 -13.22 15.02 11.95
CA SER A 99 -12.36 13.85 12.09
C SER A 99 -13.21 12.58 12.21
N SER A 100 -13.15 11.73 11.18
CA SER A 100 -13.60 10.35 11.22
C SER A 100 -12.49 9.52 11.85
N GLU A 101 -12.75 8.90 13.00
CA GLU A 101 -11.83 8.07 13.77
C GLU A 101 -11.48 6.74 13.06
N GLU A 102 -10.90 6.81 11.85
CA GLU A 102 -10.27 5.64 11.24
C GLU A 102 -8.85 5.43 11.83
N PRO A 103 -8.47 4.20 12.24
CA PRO A 103 -7.21 3.90 12.93
C PRO A 103 -5.90 4.15 12.14
N TRP A 104 -5.97 4.78 10.98
CA TRP A 104 -4.84 4.99 10.07
C TRP A 104 -4.48 6.47 9.89
N ASP A 105 -5.15 7.39 10.60
CA ASP A 105 -4.84 8.80 10.46
C ASP A 105 -3.45 9.12 11.03
N THR A 106 -2.61 9.65 10.14
CA THR A 106 -1.20 9.98 10.38
C THR A 106 -0.98 11.45 10.08
N SER A 107 -2.00 12.26 10.38
CA SER A 107 -2.06 13.71 10.20
C SER A 107 -1.09 14.51 11.10
N THR A 108 -0.27 13.86 11.94
CA THR A 108 0.59 14.53 12.91
C THR A 108 2.02 14.86 12.45
N VAL A 109 2.33 14.82 11.14
CA VAL A 109 3.66 15.22 10.63
C VAL A 109 3.54 16.34 9.59
N ARG A 110 2.95 17.45 9.99
CA ARG A 110 3.30 18.78 9.46
C ARG A 110 3.24 19.72 10.64
N ASP A 111 4.38 20.32 10.99
CA ASP A 111 4.48 21.75 11.32
C ASP A 111 5.78 22.03 12.09
N THR A 112 6.83 22.31 11.32
CA THR A 112 7.84 23.31 11.69
C THR A 112 8.57 23.72 10.41
N LEU A 113 7.85 24.46 9.55
CA LEU A 113 8.48 25.21 8.47
C LEU A 113 8.94 26.55 9.06
N PRO A 114 10.24 26.87 9.09
CA PRO A 114 10.71 28.18 9.52
C PRO A 114 10.15 29.25 8.60
N ALA A 115 9.68 30.34 9.20
CA ALA A 115 9.28 31.56 8.50
C ALA A 115 10.55 32.21 7.92
N ASP A 116 10.91 31.84 6.69
CA ASP A 116 12.11 32.35 6.03
C ASP A 116 11.76 33.47 5.04
N ASP A 117 12.65 34.46 5.06
CA ASP A 117 12.54 35.77 4.43
C ASP A 117 12.25 35.63 2.93
N THR A 118 11.19 36.30 2.46
CA THR A 118 10.72 36.29 1.07
C THR A 118 11.63 37.14 0.18
N SER A 119 12.92 36.81 0.13
CA SER A 119 13.88 37.40 -0.80
C SER A 119 13.67 36.79 -2.20
N ARG A 120 13.14 37.60 -3.12
CA ARG A 120 13.00 37.40 -4.58
C ARG A 120 13.45 36.02 -5.10
N ILE A 121 12.60 35.01 -4.93
CA ILE A 121 12.79 33.71 -5.57
C ILE A 121 12.60 33.91 -7.07
N SER A 122 13.66 33.70 -7.85
CA SER A 122 13.59 33.68 -9.31
C SER A 122 12.48 32.71 -9.75
N PRO A 123 11.62 33.05 -10.72
CA PRO A 123 10.52 32.19 -11.18
C PRO A 123 11.00 30.79 -11.62
N GLU A 124 12.25 30.67 -12.10
CA GLU A 124 12.88 29.39 -12.42
C GLU A 124 13.06 28.47 -11.19
N ASN A 125 13.39 29.06 -10.02
CA ASN A 125 13.58 28.32 -8.77
C ASN A 125 12.24 27.86 -8.17
N ALA A 126 11.15 28.60 -8.41
CA ALA A 126 9.82 28.23 -7.92
C ALA A 126 9.30 26.94 -8.58
N GLY A 127 9.51 26.79 -9.89
CA GLY A 127 9.14 25.56 -10.62
C GLY A 127 9.90 24.33 -10.13
N GLN A 128 11.20 24.47 -9.89
CA GLN A 128 12.02 23.36 -9.38
C GLN A 128 11.62 22.95 -7.96
N ALA A 129 11.29 23.90 -7.09
CA ALA A 129 10.81 23.61 -5.73
C ALA A 129 9.48 22.83 -5.76
N HIS A 130 8.56 23.20 -6.66
CA HIS A 130 7.29 22.51 -6.82
C HIS A 130 7.48 21.05 -7.30
N LEU A 131 8.33 20.82 -8.31
CA LEU A 131 8.64 19.46 -8.78
C LEU A 131 9.28 18.59 -7.68
N LYS A 132 10.19 19.16 -6.89
CA LYS A 132 10.79 18.46 -5.74
C LYS A 132 9.73 18.10 -4.69
N ALA A 133 8.79 18.99 -4.40
CA ALA A 133 7.70 18.73 -3.46
C ALA A 133 6.78 17.60 -3.95
N ILE A 134 6.42 17.60 -5.24
CA ILE A 134 5.62 16.51 -5.85
C ILE A 134 6.37 15.18 -5.77
N ALA A 135 7.65 15.16 -6.16
CA ALA A 135 8.47 13.96 -6.12
C ALA A 135 8.58 13.40 -4.69
N ALA A 136 8.85 14.26 -3.70
CA ALA A 136 8.91 13.87 -2.30
C ALA A 136 7.57 13.28 -1.79
N SER A 137 6.45 13.92 -2.11
CA SER A 137 5.12 13.42 -1.73
C SER A 137 4.79 12.06 -2.37
N THR A 138 5.23 11.84 -3.62
CA THR A 138 5.04 10.58 -4.35
C THR A 138 5.86 9.47 -3.72
N ILE A 139 7.14 9.73 -3.40
CA ILE A 139 8.02 8.77 -2.73
C ILE A 139 7.47 8.39 -1.35
N GLU A 140 7.03 9.37 -0.56
CA GLU A 140 6.44 9.12 0.76
C GLU A 140 5.17 8.28 0.67
N CYS A 141 4.30 8.57 -0.33
CA CYS A 141 3.11 7.77 -0.60
C CYS A 141 3.46 6.30 -0.89
N HIS A 142 4.42 6.05 -1.79
CA HIS A 142 4.89 4.70 -2.09
C HIS A 142 5.45 3.98 -0.86
N TYR A 143 6.24 4.67 -0.05
CA TYR A 143 6.83 4.12 1.16
C TYR A 143 5.75 3.72 2.17
N ARG A 144 4.76 4.60 2.39
CA ARG A 144 3.62 4.34 3.27
C ARG A 144 2.82 3.13 2.81
N CYS A 145 2.47 3.05 1.52
CA CYS A 145 1.77 1.89 0.96
C CYS A 145 2.57 0.62 1.20
N ARG A 146 3.84 0.57 0.79
CA ARG A 146 4.70 -0.61 0.96
C ARG A 146 4.80 -1.05 2.42
N ARG A 147 4.92 -0.11 3.36
CA ARG A 147 5.00 -0.40 4.79
C ARG A 147 3.74 -1.08 5.34
N ILE A 148 2.55 -0.72 4.85
CA ILE A 148 1.30 -1.36 5.26
C ILE A 148 1.29 -2.83 4.84
N TYR A 149 1.64 -3.13 3.59
CA TYR A 149 1.62 -4.51 3.09
C TYR A 149 2.78 -5.36 3.61
N LEU A 150 3.92 -4.75 3.92
CA LEU A 150 5.02 -5.43 4.60
C LEU A 150 4.58 -5.98 5.98
N LYS A 151 3.71 -5.26 6.71
CA LYS A 151 3.13 -5.76 7.97
C LYS A 151 2.27 -7.01 7.74
N TRP A 152 1.48 -7.04 6.66
CA TRP A 152 0.67 -8.21 6.29
C TRP A 152 1.52 -9.40 5.86
N LEU A 153 2.60 -9.14 5.11
CA LEU A 153 3.61 -10.14 4.77
C LEU A 153 4.22 -10.75 6.04
N ALA A 154 4.71 -9.90 6.95
CA ALA A 154 5.33 -10.34 8.20
C ALA A 154 4.38 -11.19 9.05
N ARG A 155 3.12 -10.78 9.18
CA ARG A 155 2.08 -11.57 9.88
C ARG A 155 1.88 -12.94 9.23
N SER A 156 1.77 -13.00 7.90
CA SER A 156 1.59 -14.25 7.16
C SER A 156 2.78 -15.20 7.32
N LEU A 157 4.01 -14.67 7.29
CA LEU A 157 5.24 -15.43 7.55
C LEU A 157 5.26 -16.04 8.96
N ILE A 158 4.90 -15.25 9.99
CA ILE A 158 4.81 -15.72 11.37
C ILE A 158 3.78 -16.86 11.47
N CYS A 159 2.61 -16.71 10.85
CA CYS A 159 1.58 -17.75 10.84
C CYS A 159 2.06 -19.05 10.16
N ILE A 160 2.76 -18.97 9.04
CA ILE A 160 3.31 -20.15 8.35
C ILE A 160 4.35 -20.86 9.22
N VAL A 161 5.28 -20.10 9.82
CA VAL A 161 6.31 -20.67 10.72
C VAL A 161 5.64 -21.34 11.93
N GLY A 162 4.68 -20.66 12.55
CA GLY A 162 3.92 -21.21 13.68
C GLY A 162 3.14 -22.48 13.32
N TYR A 163 2.49 -22.50 12.16
CA TYR A 163 1.78 -23.67 11.66
C TYR A 163 2.72 -24.85 11.37
N ALA A 164 3.87 -24.59 10.74
CA ALA A 164 4.88 -25.61 10.47
C ALA A 164 5.41 -26.22 11.79
N ALA A 165 5.70 -25.38 12.79
CA ALA A 165 6.13 -25.84 14.11
C ALA A 165 5.06 -26.71 14.80
N ALA A 166 3.79 -26.28 14.76
CA ALA A 166 2.67 -27.04 15.32
C ALA A 166 2.49 -28.40 14.61
N ALA A 167 2.61 -28.44 13.28
CA ALA A 167 2.52 -29.67 12.52
C ALA A 167 3.66 -30.66 12.87
N ILE A 168 4.90 -30.17 13.00
CA ILE A 168 6.05 -30.99 13.42
C ILE A 168 5.83 -31.55 14.83
N ALA A 169 5.38 -30.71 15.77
CA ALA A 169 5.09 -31.14 17.14
C ALA A 169 3.98 -32.20 17.17
N LEU A 170 2.91 -32.03 16.40
CA LEU A 170 1.82 -33.00 16.30
C LEU A 170 2.32 -34.35 15.76
N VAL A 171 3.12 -34.34 14.69
CA VAL A 171 3.73 -35.57 14.14
C VAL A 171 4.63 -36.25 15.17
N ALA A 172 5.41 -35.50 15.95
CA ALA A 172 6.25 -36.04 17.02
C ALA A 172 5.42 -36.67 18.17
N VAL A 173 4.29 -36.06 18.53
CA VAL A 173 3.39 -36.63 19.55
C VAL A 173 2.75 -37.92 19.03
N LEU A 174 2.24 -37.92 17.80
CA LEU A 174 1.62 -39.12 17.22
C LEU A 174 2.63 -40.26 17.04
N SER A 175 3.87 -39.95 16.67
CA SER A 175 4.93 -40.95 16.53
C SER A 175 5.33 -41.55 17.87
N SER A 176 5.42 -40.73 18.93
CA SER A 176 5.73 -41.22 20.28
C SER A 176 4.62 -42.10 20.86
N GLN A 177 3.35 -41.75 20.65
CA GLN A 177 2.21 -42.58 21.04
C GLN A 177 2.21 -43.93 20.32
N LYS A 178 2.49 -43.94 19.01
CA LYS A 178 2.61 -45.17 18.22
C LYS A 178 3.72 -46.08 18.73
N ALA A 179 4.88 -45.52 19.09
CA ALA A 179 6.00 -46.28 19.65
C ALA A 179 5.65 -46.88 21.03
N ALA A 180 5.00 -46.11 21.90
CA ALA A 180 4.55 -46.59 23.21
C ALA A 180 3.53 -47.74 23.08
N ALA A 181 2.56 -47.62 22.15
CA ALA A 181 1.58 -48.67 21.90
C ALA A 181 2.23 -49.97 21.38
N ALA A 182 3.24 -49.86 20.50
CA ALA A 182 3.98 -51.03 20.01
C ALA A 182 4.77 -51.73 21.13
N ALA A 183 5.40 -50.96 22.02
CA ALA A 183 6.14 -51.52 23.16
C ALA A 183 5.23 -52.23 24.16
N GLY A 184 4.04 -51.68 24.43
CA GLY A 184 3.05 -52.31 25.32
C GLY A 184 2.56 -53.67 24.80
N ASN A 185 2.33 -53.79 23.49
CA ASN A 185 1.89 -55.05 22.88
C ASN A 185 2.95 -56.14 22.96
N THR A 186 4.23 -55.81 22.78
CA THR A 186 5.33 -56.78 22.88
C THR A 186 5.41 -57.41 24.28
N LEU A 187 5.12 -56.64 25.32
CA LEU A 187 5.20 -57.08 26.72
C LEU A 187 4.08 -58.08 27.07
N LEU A 188 2.92 -57.99 26.40
CA LEU A 188 1.81 -58.93 26.56
C LEU A 188 2.00 -60.24 25.78
N THR A 189 2.89 -60.26 24.77
CA THR A 189 3.15 -61.44 23.94
C THR A 189 4.37 -62.27 24.35
N SER A 190 5.06 -61.88 25.42
CA SER A 190 6.17 -62.69 25.96
C SER A 190 5.61 -63.93 26.69
N PRO A 191 5.94 -65.16 26.24
CA PRO A 191 5.48 -66.41 26.84
C PRO A 191 6.13 -66.70 28.20
#